data_AF-A0A3L7S1V6-F1
#
_entry.id   AF-A0A3L7S1V6-F1
#
_cell.length_a   1.000
_cell.length_b   1.000
_cell.length_c   1.000
_cell.angle_alpha   90.00
_cell.angle_beta   90.00
_cell.angle_gamma   90.00
#
_symmetry.space_group_name_H-M   'P 1'
#
loop_
_entity.id
_entity.type
_entity.pdbx_description
1 polymer ?
#
loop_
_entity_poly.entity_id
_entity_poly.type
_entity_poly.pdbx_seq_one_letter_code
_entity_poly.pdbx_strand_id
1 'polypeptide(L)'
;MSGFSFENHSSYCHLEFTDELLNMPWEQIEGATNRVLGLIQKSNIGSVVVIAPTLTRLPDGLLASLLRIWKSLDSRTRNLIFVTESDAVKESLQISGLLEHWRIMPSRAAALAFLKLEDTGELDLVKPGEKPSKNLSTDIKQSVSTEPFPFEAHKRYNGIQCDPLLSKLSWADLEAAVSAAISSFELATAPNLLLYLSRLTYINSGVVAGLVRLWKATQKRQGQFSVVSPHEDVTSVLKTSGLARVWTITDTREEAAYALGVSESALVEKRERTLLVSVSVPFSIVAALALIPMFLKRETVLGVNSQLAALLLGSAALTTGLIALIKEDGIRRKLSAGAVLMSIMVLSTLVFRGNPISIFRSLQDFVPKQEKASTVKPVSAK
;
A
#
# COMPACT_ATOMS: atom_id res chain seq x y z
N MET A 1 8.87 -29.43 -28.94
CA MET A 1 7.42 -29.28 -28.76
C MET A 1 7.21 -27.98 -28.01
N SER A 2 6.78 -26.94 -28.73
CA SER A 2 6.40 -25.67 -28.12
C SER A 2 4.88 -25.66 -28.13
N GLY A 3 4.25 -25.83 -26.96
CA GLY A 3 2.79 -25.77 -26.81
C GLY A 3 2.16 -24.41 -27.14
N PHE A 4 2.92 -23.53 -27.81
CA PHE A 4 2.55 -22.20 -28.21
C PHE A 4 3.32 -21.80 -29.48
N SER A 5 2.70 -20.98 -30.31
CA SER A 5 3.32 -20.18 -31.37
C SER A 5 3.36 -18.72 -30.92
N PHE A 6 4.44 -18.02 -31.24
CA PHE A 6 4.59 -16.61 -30.92
C PHE A 6 4.97 -15.85 -32.20
N GLU A 7 4.17 -14.86 -32.54
CA GLU A 7 4.39 -13.96 -33.67
C GLU A 7 4.45 -12.51 -33.17
N ASN A 8 5.41 -11.76 -33.65
CA ASN A 8 5.59 -10.37 -33.26
C ASN A 8 5.14 -9.46 -34.41
N HIS A 9 4.13 -8.63 -34.17
CA HIS A 9 3.69 -7.61 -35.13
C HIS A 9 4.17 -6.23 -34.68
N SER A 10 4.08 -5.23 -35.55
CA SER A 10 4.54 -3.87 -35.24
C SER A 10 3.76 -3.20 -34.07
N SER A 11 2.53 -3.66 -33.79
CA SER A 11 1.63 -3.02 -32.83
C SER A 11 1.08 -3.95 -31.74
N TYR A 12 1.25 -5.27 -31.87
CA TYR A 12 0.81 -6.27 -30.89
C TYR A 12 1.67 -7.54 -30.96
N CYS A 13 1.71 -8.31 -29.88
CA CYS A 13 2.23 -9.68 -29.92
C CYS A 13 1.08 -10.66 -30.04
N HIS A 14 1.25 -11.67 -30.89
CA HIS A 14 0.31 -12.76 -31.10
C HIS A 14 0.86 -14.02 -30.44
N LEU A 15 0.10 -14.59 -29.51
CA LEU A 15 0.43 -15.83 -28.80
C LEU A 15 -0.68 -16.84 -29.05
N GLU A 16 -0.41 -17.87 -29.84
CA GLU A 16 -1.39 -18.92 -30.16
C GLU A 16 -1.06 -20.19 -29.39
N PHE A 17 -2.02 -20.73 -28.65
CA PHE A 17 -1.86 -22.00 -27.94
C PHE A 17 -2.24 -23.18 -28.83
N THR A 18 -1.38 -24.19 -28.84
CA THR A 18 -1.61 -25.45 -29.57
C THR A 18 -2.19 -26.50 -28.62
N ASP A 19 -2.85 -27.53 -29.17
CA ASP A 19 -3.41 -28.65 -28.38
C ASP A 19 -2.39 -29.41 -27.53
N GLU A 20 -1.11 -29.37 -27.90
CA GLU A 20 -0.03 -29.96 -27.10
C GLU A 20 0.00 -29.41 -25.67
N LEU A 21 -0.43 -28.16 -25.47
CA LEU A 21 -0.44 -27.48 -24.17
C LEU A 21 -1.31 -28.18 -23.13
N LEU A 22 -2.39 -28.85 -23.55
CA LEU A 22 -3.29 -29.60 -22.66
C LEU A 22 -2.60 -30.77 -21.96
N ASN A 23 -1.55 -31.32 -22.57
CA ASN A 23 -0.82 -32.48 -22.09
C ASN A 23 0.56 -32.11 -21.52
N MET A 24 0.93 -30.84 -21.51
CA MET A 24 2.22 -30.39 -20.99
C MET A 24 2.23 -30.37 -19.45
N PRO A 25 3.29 -30.91 -18.80
CA PRO A 25 3.44 -30.76 -17.36
C PRO A 25 3.72 -29.29 -17.00
N TRP A 26 3.33 -28.90 -15.78
CA TRP A 26 3.44 -27.53 -15.28
C TRP A 26 4.82 -26.91 -15.51
N GLU A 27 5.91 -27.64 -15.24
CA GLU A 27 7.29 -27.15 -15.41
C GLU A 27 7.58 -26.70 -16.86
N GLN A 28 7.02 -27.40 -17.85
CA GLN A 28 7.17 -27.04 -19.25
C GLN A 28 6.31 -25.84 -19.63
N ILE A 29 5.11 -25.72 -19.06
CA ILE A 29 4.23 -24.55 -19.21
C ILE A 29 4.92 -23.31 -18.62
N GLU A 30 5.52 -23.44 -17.44
CA GLU A 30 6.25 -22.35 -16.79
C GLU A 30 7.49 -21.95 -17.60
N GLY A 31 8.29 -22.92 -18.06
CA GLY A 31 9.45 -22.66 -18.93
C GLY A 31 9.07 -22.06 -20.29
N ALA A 32 7.93 -22.43 -20.85
CA ALA A 32 7.33 -21.80 -22.03
C ALA A 32 6.94 -20.34 -21.75
N THR A 33 6.26 -20.12 -20.63
CA THR A 33 5.80 -18.79 -20.20
C THR A 33 6.96 -17.82 -20.01
N ASN A 34 8.04 -18.26 -19.35
CA ASN A 34 9.23 -17.44 -19.14
C ASN A 34 9.90 -17.03 -20.46
N ARG A 35 9.86 -17.90 -21.48
CA ARG A 35 10.35 -17.57 -22.83
C ARG A 35 9.47 -16.52 -23.50
N VAL A 36 8.15 -16.70 -23.44
CA VAL A 36 7.19 -15.72 -23.98
C VAL A 36 7.35 -14.35 -23.30
N LEU A 37 7.51 -14.32 -21.98
CA LEU A 37 7.79 -13.09 -21.23
C LEU A 37 9.04 -12.37 -21.75
N GLY A 38 10.13 -13.10 -21.98
CA GLY A 38 11.35 -12.53 -22.55
C GLY A 38 11.17 -11.99 -23.97
N LEU A 39 10.29 -12.59 -24.78
CA LEU A 39 9.96 -12.10 -26.12
C LEU A 39 9.10 -10.83 -26.07
N ILE A 40 8.09 -10.79 -25.20
CA ILE A 40 7.21 -9.63 -24.99
C ILE A 40 8.01 -8.42 -24.47
N GLN A 41 8.94 -8.66 -23.53
CA GLN A 41 9.81 -7.59 -23.01
C GLN A 41 10.72 -7.01 -24.09
N LYS A 42 11.19 -7.84 -25.02
CA LYS A 42 12.05 -7.41 -26.14
C LYS A 42 11.30 -6.64 -27.21
N SER A 43 10.02 -6.93 -27.42
CA SER A 43 9.23 -6.27 -28.48
C SER A 43 8.81 -4.84 -28.11
N ASN A 44 8.83 -4.46 -26.83
CA ASN A 44 8.37 -3.15 -26.32
C ASN A 44 6.92 -2.82 -26.73
N ILE A 45 6.08 -3.86 -26.82
CA ILE A 45 4.70 -3.76 -27.27
C ILE A 45 3.75 -3.76 -26.07
N GLY A 46 2.74 -2.88 -26.13
CA GLY A 46 1.76 -2.69 -25.06
C GLY A 46 0.57 -3.66 -25.06
N SER A 47 0.35 -4.38 -26.17
CA SER A 47 -0.84 -5.21 -26.40
C SER A 47 -0.47 -6.65 -26.76
N VAL A 48 -1.14 -7.62 -26.14
CA VAL A 48 -0.94 -9.05 -26.42
C VAL A 48 -2.28 -9.70 -26.75
N VAL A 49 -2.33 -10.39 -27.88
CA VAL A 49 -3.48 -11.19 -28.32
C VAL A 49 -3.15 -12.65 -28.09
N VAL A 50 -3.86 -13.28 -27.14
CA VAL A 50 -3.74 -14.69 -26.84
C VAL A 50 -4.87 -15.44 -27.54
N ILE A 51 -4.55 -16.36 -28.44
CA ILE A 51 -5.53 -17.15 -29.18
C ILE A 51 -5.49 -18.59 -28.68
N ALA A 52 -6.66 -19.08 -28.27
CA ALA A 52 -6.86 -20.40 -27.69
C ALA A 52 -8.05 -21.10 -28.38
N PRO A 53 -8.00 -21.32 -29.71
CA PRO A 53 -9.20 -21.72 -30.45
C PRO A 53 -9.58 -23.18 -30.15
N THR A 54 -8.59 -24.03 -29.87
CA THR A 54 -8.78 -25.47 -29.68
C THR A 54 -8.81 -25.89 -28.21
N LEU A 55 -8.57 -24.97 -27.26
CA LEU A 55 -8.59 -25.28 -25.83
C LEU A 55 -10.03 -25.51 -25.35
N THR A 56 -10.36 -26.77 -25.06
CA THR A 56 -11.64 -27.13 -24.44
C THR A 56 -11.68 -26.75 -22.96
N ARG A 57 -10.54 -26.78 -22.27
CA ARG A 57 -10.36 -26.38 -20.86
C ARG A 57 -9.01 -25.68 -20.66
N LEU A 58 -8.92 -24.86 -19.61
CA LEU A 58 -7.65 -24.27 -19.18
C LEU A 58 -6.83 -25.32 -18.40
N PRO A 59 -5.60 -25.66 -18.82
CA PRO A 59 -4.68 -26.47 -18.03
C PRO A 59 -4.38 -25.82 -16.68
N ASP A 60 -4.17 -26.66 -15.66
CA ASP A 60 -3.79 -26.19 -14.34
C ASP A 60 -2.49 -25.38 -14.40
N GLY A 61 -2.54 -24.19 -13.79
CA GLY A 61 -1.42 -23.25 -13.80
C GLY A 61 -1.32 -22.35 -15.03
N LEU A 62 -1.93 -22.68 -16.18
CA LEU A 62 -1.89 -21.79 -17.38
C LEU A 62 -2.46 -20.40 -17.05
N LEU A 63 -3.46 -20.34 -16.18
CA LEU A 63 -4.02 -19.09 -15.67
C LEU A 63 -2.97 -18.22 -14.94
N ALA A 64 -2.13 -18.83 -14.11
CA ALA A 64 -1.05 -18.13 -13.41
C ALA A 64 0.00 -17.62 -14.40
N SER A 65 0.29 -18.40 -15.44
CA SER A 65 1.17 -18.00 -16.54
C SER A 65 0.65 -16.80 -17.33
N LEU A 66 -0.62 -16.83 -17.71
CA LEU A 66 -1.29 -15.71 -18.39
C LEU A 66 -1.33 -14.46 -17.52
N LEU A 67 -1.53 -14.61 -16.22
CA LEU A 67 -1.44 -13.51 -15.24
C LEU A 67 -0.05 -12.89 -15.18
N ARG A 68 1.02 -13.68 -15.25
CA ARG A 68 2.39 -13.16 -15.32
C ARG A 68 2.62 -12.40 -16.62
N ILE A 69 2.14 -12.94 -17.74
CA ILE A 69 2.18 -12.26 -19.05
C ILE A 69 1.47 -10.91 -18.96
N TRP A 70 0.23 -10.86 -18.50
CA TRP A 70 -0.51 -9.62 -18.32
C TRP A 70 0.19 -8.60 -17.40
N LYS A 71 0.76 -9.05 -16.28
CA LYS A 71 1.48 -8.17 -15.34
C LYS A 71 2.78 -7.60 -15.91
N SER A 72 3.40 -8.31 -16.85
CA SER A 72 4.61 -7.85 -17.55
C SER A 72 4.35 -6.75 -18.57
N LEU A 73 3.09 -6.57 -18.99
CA LEU A 73 2.71 -5.47 -19.87
C LEU A 73 2.80 -4.13 -19.14
N ASP A 74 3.22 -3.09 -19.87
CA ASP A 74 3.31 -1.73 -19.33
C ASP A 74 1.96 -1.34 -18.71
N SER A 75 2.03 -0.87 -17.46
CA SER A 75 0.93 -0.30 -16.68
C SER A 75 0.04 0.67 -17.46
N ARG A 76 0.60 1.40 -18.45
CA ARG A 76 -0.14 2.39 -19.25
C ARG A 76 -1.04 1.78 -20.31
N THR A 77 -0.70 0.60 -20.82
CA THR A 77 -1.33 0.04 -22.04
C THR A 77 -1.84 -1.38 -21.87
N ARG A 78 -1.88 -1.94 -20.65
CA ARG A 78 -2.22 -3.35 -20.32
C ARG A 78 -3.46 -3.89 -21.05
N ASN A 79 -3.29 -4.25 -22.31
CA ASN A 79 -4.34 -4.71 -23.20
C ASN A 79 -4.01 -6.17 -23.53
N LEU A 80 -4.54 -7.06 -22.69
CA LEU A 80 -4.55 -8.48 -23.00
C LEU A 80 -5.93 -8.84 -23.56
N ILE A 81 -5.93 -9.30 -24.80
CA ILE A 81 -7.11 -9.79 -25.50
C ILE A 81 -7.01 -11.31 -25.55
N PHE A 82 -8.01 -12.00 -25.01
CA PHE A 82 -8.07 -13.45 -25.00
C PHE A 82 -9.14 -13.93 -25.98
N VAL A 83 -8.75 -14.69 -26.99
CA VAL A 83 -9.65 -15.19 -28.03
C VAL A 83 -9.97 -16.65 -27.75
N THR A 84 -11.24 -16.94 -27.48
CA THR A 84 -11.72 -18.32 -27.23
C THR A 84 -13.19 -18.46 -27.61
N GLU A 85 -13.51 -19.57 -28.28
CA GLU A 85 -14.90 -19.96 -28.55
C GLU A 85 -15.49 -20.79 -27.39
N SER A 86 -14.64 -21.53 -26.66
CA SER A 86 -15.03 -22.43 -25.57
C SER A 86 -15.65 -21.68 -24.38
N ASP A 87 -16.88 -22.04 -24.01
CA ASP A 87 -17.58 -21.48 -22.85
C ASP A 87 -16.99 -21.95 -21.52
N ALA A 88 -16.44 -23.16 -21.45
CA ALA A 88 -15.78 -23.67 -20.25
C ALA A 88 -14.53 -22.86 -19.89
N VAL A 89 -13.78 -22.39 -20.90
CA VAL A 89 -12.64 -21.49 -20.71
C VAL A 89 -13.12 -20.11 -20.24
N LYS A 90 -14.22 -19.59 -20.80
CA LYS A 90 -14.81 -18.31 -20.36
C LYS A 90 -15.29 -18.37 -18.91
N GLU A 91 -15.95 -19.45 -18.50
CA GLU A 91 -16.41 -19.66 -17.12
C GLU A 91 -15.23 -19.75 -16.15
N SER A 92 -14.17 -20.47 -16.51
CA SER A 92 -12.95 -20.55 -15.70
C SER A 92 -12.29 -19.17 -15.51
N LEU A 93 -12.25 -18.36 -16.57
CA LEU A 93 -11.76 -16.97 -16.50
C LEU A 93 -12.69 -16.08 -15.65
N GLN A 94 -14.01 -16.31 -15.72
CA GLN A 94 -15.00 -15.61 -14.90
C GLN A 94 -14.82 -15.91 -13.40
N ILE A 95 -14.70 -17.18 -13.04
CA ILE A 95 -14.51 -17.62 -11.64
C ILE A 95 -13.22 -17.01 -11.06
N SER A 96 -12.20 -16.83 -11.89
CA SER A 96 -10.93 -16.21 -11.47
C SER A 96 -10.97 -14.67 -11.34
N GLY A 97 -12.07 -14.02 -11.72
CA GLY A 97 -12.21 -12.56 -11.69
C GLY A 97 -11.41 -11.81 -12.75
N LEU A 98 -10.87 -12.50 -13.77
CA LEU A 98 -10.02 -11.89 -14.79
C LEU A 98 -10.78 -11.23 -15.93
N LEU A 99 -12.08 -11.50 -16.06
CA LEU A 99 -12.96 -10.84 -17.04
C LEU A 99 -13.02 -9.31 -16.89
N GLU A 100 -12.79 -8.78 -15.69
CA GLU A 100 -12.77 -7.32 -15.47
C GLU A 100 -11.51 -6.67 -16.05
N HIS A 101 -10.45 -7.45 -16.27
CA HIS A 101 -9.14 -6.95 -16.67
C HIS A 101 -8.75 -7.36 -18.09
N TRP A 102 -9.29 -8.47 -18.60
CA TRP A 102 -8.98 -9.01 -19.91
C TRP A 102 -10.18 -8.90 -20.83
N ARG A 103 -9.94 -8.55 -22.10
CA ARG A 103 -11.02 -8.52 -23.10
C ARG A 103 -11.13 -9.89 -23.74
N ILE A 104 -12.27 -10.56 -23.55
CA ILE A 104 -12.54 -11.82 -24.25
C ILE A 104 -13.22 -11.51 -25.58
N MET A 105 -12.72 -12.11 -26.66
CA MET A 105 -13.28 -11.98 -28.00
C MET A 105 -13.63 -13.38 -28.56
N PRO A 106 -14.72 -13.50 -29.35
CA PRO A 106 -15.15 -14.78 -29.89
C PRO A 106 -14.27 -15.28 -31.04
N SER A 107 -13.58 -14.40 -31.76
CA SER A 107 -12.78 -14.78 -32.93
C SER A 107 -11.55 -13.89 -33.10
N ARG A 108 -10.55 -14.40 -33.85
CA ARG A 108 -9.34 -13.66 -34.21
C ARG A 108 -9.67 -12.36 -34.94
N ALA A 109 -10.61 -12.42 -35.90
CA ALA A 109 -11.05 -11.25 -36.66
C ALA A 109 -11.64 -10.15 -35.75
N ALA A 110 -12.43 -10.52 -34.73
CA ALA A 110 -12.99 -9.56 -33.78
C ALA A 110 -11.90 -8.89 -32.92
N ALA A 111 -10.86 -9.65 -32.52
CA ALA A 111 -9.72 -9.11 -31.79
C ALA A 111 -8.90 -8.11 -32.63
N LEU A 112 -8.65 -8.42 -33.91
CA LEU A 112 -7.92 -7.53 -34.83
C LEU A 112 -8.72 -6.27 -35.16
N ALA A 113 -10.02 -6.41 -35.43
CA ALA A 113 -10.92 -5.28 -35.64
C ALA A 113 -10.95 -4.34 -34.42
N PHE A 114 -10.93 -4.92 -33.20
CA PHE A 114 -10.86 -4.13 -31.96
C PHE A 114 -9.55 -3.34 -31.83
N LEU A 115 -8.43 -3.90 -32.26
CA LEU A 115 -7.14 -3.20 -32.29
C LEU A 115 -7.03 -2.16 -33.42
N LYS A 116 -8.04 -2.03 -34.28
CA LYS A 116 -8.04 -1.17 -35.47
C LYS A 116 -6.90 -1.48 -36.44
N LEU A 117 -6.55 -2.76 -36.56
CA LEU A 117 -5.49 -3.21 -37.46
C LEU A 117 -6.12 -3.85 -38.70
N GLU A 118 -5.71 -3.39 -39.88
CA GLU A 118 -5.94 -4.11 -41.13
C GLU A 118 -4.98 -5.29 -41.20
N ASP A 119 -5.46 -6.45 -41.67
CA ASP A 119 -4.72 -7.71 -41.74
C ASP A 119 -3.64 -7.63 -42.84
N THR A 120 -2.53 -6.95 -42.55
CA THR A 120 -1.38 -6.84 -43.45
C THR A 120 -0.44 -8.02 -43.20
N GLY A 121 -0.60 -9.07 -44.01
CA GLY A 121 0.09 -10.36 -43.88
C GLY A 121 1.59 -10.37 -44.20
N GLU A 122 2.39 -9.54 -43.52
CA GLU A 122 3.86 -9.61 -43.59
C GLU A 122 4.41 -10.12 -42.25
N LEU A 123 4.96 -11.35 -42.27
CA LEU A 123 5.29 -12.19 -41.11
C LEU A 123 6.82 -12.34 -40.96
N ASP A 124 7.37 -11.87 -39.84
CA ASP A 124 8.73 -12.20 -39.39
C ASP A 124 8.67 -13.37 -38.38
N LEU A 125 8.92 -14.59 -38.85
CA LEU A 125 8.95 -15.80 -38.01
C LEU A 125 10.30 -15.94 -37.29
N VAL A 126 10.31 -15.68 -35.98
CA VAL A 126 11.50 -15.88 -35.12
C VAL A 126 11.45 -17.27 -34.46
N LYS A 127 12.43 -18.14 -34.79
CA LYS A 127 12.60 -19.46 -34.14
C LYS A 127 13.48 -19.37 -32.87
N PRO A 128 13.08 -19.95 -31.72
CA PRO A 128 13.85 -19.83 -30.48
C PRO A 128 14.93 -20.93 -30.30
N GLY A 129 16.19 -20.50 -30.07
CA GLY A 129 17.36 -21.32 -29.70
C GLY A 129 17.71 -21.30 -28.19
N GLU A 130 18.70 -22.11 -27.80
CA GLU A 130 18.89 -22.84 -26.52
C GLU A 130 19.50 -22.10 -25.28
N LYS A 131 19.07 -22.54 -24.08
CA LYS A 131 19.57 -22.57 -22.66
C LYS A 131 20.59 -21.57 -22.06
N PRO A 132 20.45 -21.29 -20.73
CA PRO A 132 21.61 -21.28 -19.83
C PRO A 132 21.45 -21.97 -18.45
N SER A 133 22.61 -22.33 -17.90
CA SER A 133 23.05 -23.06 -16.69
C SER A 133 22.89 -22.26 -15.37
N LYS A 134 22.44 -22.87 -14.25
CA LYS A 134 23.14 -23.55 -13.12
C LYS A 134 23.91 -22.70 -12.07
N ASN A 135 23.40 -22.83 -10.83
CA ASN A 135 24.06 -22.88 -9.50
C ASN A 135 24.48 -21.58 -8.78
N LEU A 136 24.01 -21.41 -7.53
CA LEU A 136 24.86 -21.45 -6.32
C LEU A 136 24.01 -21.51 -5.03
N SER A 137 24.38 -22.37 -4.08
CA SER A 137 23.76 -22.53 -2.76
C SER A 137 24.85 -22.44 -1.69
N THR A 138 24.56 -21.79 -0.57
CA THR A 138 25.46 -21.75 0.61
C THR A 138 24.64 -22.00 1.87
N ASP A 139 25.04 -23.02 2.62
CA ASP A 139 24.40 -23.53 3.84
C ASP A 139 24.76 -22.73 5.09
N ILE A 140 23.77 -22.47 5.95
CA ILE A 140 23.95 -22.08 7.35
C ILE A 140 23.14 -23.08 8.21
N LYS A 141 23.85 -23.85 9.05
CA LYS A 141 23.25 -24.81 9.99
C LYS A 141 22.61 -24.08 11.18
N GLN A 142 21.27 -24.11 11.24
CA GLN A 142 20.48 -23.76 12.42
C GLN A 142 19.75 -25.01 12.92
N SER A 143 19.74 -25.21 14.24
CA SER A 143 19.11 -26.35 14.92
C SER A 143 17.63 -26.48 14.52
N VAL A 144 17.30 -27.61 13.88
CA VAL A 144 16.01 -27.88 13.26
C VAL A 144 14.99 -28.28 14.33
N SER A 145 14.13 -27.32 14.71
CA SER A 145 12.79 -27.66 15.21
C SER A 145 12.02 -28.30 14.06
N THR A 146 11.39 -29.45 14.29
CA THR A 146 10.68 -30.22 13.25
C THR A 146 9.29 -29.67 12.93
N GLU A 147 8.82 -28.66 13.67
CA GLU A 147 7.50 -28.07 13.45
C GLU A 147 7.54 -26.97 12.37
N PRO A 148 6.62 -26.97 11.39
CA PRO A 148 6.61 -26.00 10.29
C PRO A 148 6.25 -24.56 10.70
N PHE A 149 5.63 -24.40 11.88
CA PHE A 149 5.27 -23.10 12.48
C PHE A 149 5.68 -23.06 13.96
N PRO A 150 6.97 -22.91 14.28
CA PRO A 150 7.38 -22.64 15.66
C PRO A 150 6.66 -21.41 16.21
N PHE A 151 5.99 -21.60 17.35
CA PHE A 151 5.20 -20.59 18.03
C PHE A 151 5.99 -19.99 19.20
N GLU A 152 6.18 -18.68 19.22
CA GLU A 152 6.88 -17.93 20.27
C GLU A 152 5.88 -17.02 20.99
N ALA A 153 5.49 -17.37 22.21
CA ALA A 153 4.58 -16.54 23.00
C ALA A 153 5.34 -15.40 23.70
N HIS A 154 4.98 -14.14 23.43
CA HIS A 154 5.44 -12.99 24.20
C HIS A 154 4.31 -12.40 25.04
N LYS A 155 4.68 -11.59 26.04
CA LYS A 155 3.70 -10.95 26.96
C LYS A 155 2.62 -10.13 26.25
N ARG A 156 2.89 -9.60 25.04
CA ARG A 156 2.02 -8.62 24.35
C ARG A 156 1.63 -9.01 22.91
N TYR A 157 2.31 -9.98 22.33
CA TYR A 157 2.05 -10.48 20.99
C TYR A 157 2.50 -11.94 20.91
N ASN A 158 1.99 -12.65 19.93
CA ASN A 158 2.47 -13.99 19.59
C ASN A 158 3.33 -13.89 18.33
N GLY A 159 4.46 -14.57 18.32
CA GLY A 159 5.33 -14.72 17.17
C GLY A 159 5.09 -16.06 16.49
N ILE A 160 4.91 -16.09 15.18
CA ILE A 160 4.94 -17.32 14.39
C ILE A 160 6.07 -17.19 13.39
N GLN A 161 7.06 -18.08 13.44
CA GLN A 161 8.12 -18.12 12.44
C GLN A 161 7.79 -19.14 11.36
N CYS A 162 7.88 -18.74 10.11
CA CYS A 162 7.59 -19.59 8.96
C CYS A 162 8.85 -20.30 8.49
N ASP A 163 8.81 -21.64 8.45
CA ASP A 163 9.91 -22.45 7.92
C ASP A 163 9.91 -22.44 6.37
N PRO A 164 11.08 -22.38 5.71
CA PRO A 164 11.20 -22.54 4.26
C PRO A 164 10.49 -23.79 3.69
N LEU A 165 10.39 -24.86 4.48
CA LEU A 165 9.73 -26.11 4.10
C LEU A 165 8.24 -25.92 3.80
N LEU A 166 7.59 -24.87 4.32
CA LEU A 166 6.19 -24.56 4.02
C LEU A 166 5.91 -24.42 2.52
N SER A 167 6.88 -23.94 1.75
CA SER A 167 6.76 -23.80 0.29
C SER A 167 6.72 -25.14 -0.46
N LYS A 168 7.18 -26.22 0.18
CA LYS A 168 7.29 -27.58 -0.39
C LYS A 168 6.20 -28.53 0.10
N LEU A 169 5.43 -28.14 1.11
CA LEU A 169 4.36 -28.98 1.65
C LEU A 169 3.22 -29.13 0.64
N SER A 170 2.55 -30.29 0.68
CA SER A 170 1.28 -30.45 -0.01
C SER A 170 0.24 -29.49 0.58
N TRP A 171 -0.81 -29.18 -0.19
CA TRP A 171 -1.89 -28.31 0.31
C TRP A 171 -2.52 -28.85 1.60
N ALA A 172 -2.74 -30.17 1.69
CA ALA A 172 -3.34 -30.79 2.87
C ALA A 172 -2.45 -30.64 4.12
N ASP A 173 -1.14 -30.84 3.97
CA ASP A 173 -0.18 -30.71 5.09
C ASP A 173 -0.04 -29.25 5.52
N LEU A 174 0.00 -28.33 4.55
CA LEU A 174 0.01 -26.89 4.82
C LEU A 174 -1.25 -26.45 5.57
N GLU A 175 -2.42 -26.94 5.16
CA GLU A 175 -3.69 -26.64 5.81
C GLU A 175 -3.74 -27.18 7.25
N ALA A 176 -3.26 -28.40 7.47
CA ALA A 176 -3.14 -28.97 8.81
C ALA A 176 -2.20 -28.14 9.70
N ALA A 177 -1.03 -27.76 9.15
CA ALA A 177 -0.04 -26.94 9.85
C ALA A 177 -0.57 -25.54 10.21
N VAL A 178 -1.27 -24.88 9.28
CA VAL A 178 -1.92 -23.58 9.51
C VAL A 178 -3.03 -23.70 10.56
N SER A 179 -3.82 -24.78 10.52
CA SER A 179 -4.88 -25.02 11.49
C SER A 179 -4.32 -25.21 12.90
N ALA A 180 -3.22 -25.97 13.05
CA ALA A 180 -2.52 -26.13 14.32
C ALA A 180 -1.95 -24.80 14.85
N ALA A 181 -1.40 -23.97 13.96
CA ALA A 181 -0.91 -22.63 14.32
C ALA A 181 -2.05 -21.70 14.77
N ILE A 182 -3.22 -21.76 14.12
CA ILE A 182 -4.41 -21.01 14.52
C ILE A 182 -4.90 -21.48 15.90
N SER A 183 -5.00 -22.79 16.15
CA SER A 183 -5.40 -23.32 17.45
C SER A 183 -4.44 -22.89 18.56
N SER A 184 -3.14 -22.92 18.31
CA SER A 184 -2.13 -22.43 19.25
C SER A 184 -2.26 -20.93 19.54
N PHE A 185 -2.53 -20.14 18.51
CA PHE A 185 -2.79 -18.71 18.63
C PHE A 185 -4.08 -18.41 19.40
N GLU A 186 -5.15 -19.17 19.19
CA GLU A 186 -6.43 -18.99 19.90
C GLU A 186 -6.31 -19.27 21.40
N LEU A 187 -5.46 -20.21 21.80
CA LEU A 187 -5.16 -20.51 23.21
C LEU A 187 -4.26 -19.46 23.87
N ALA A 188 -3.52 -18.66 23.10
CA ALA A 188 -2.58 -17.69 23.64
C ALA A 188 -3.28 -16.44 24.23
N THR A 189 -2.66 -15.83 25.23
CA THR A 189 -3.25 -14.68 25.96
C THR A 189 -3.26 -13.39 25.15
N ALA A 190 -2.20 -13.12 24.38
CA ALA A 190 -2.09 -11.91 23.58
C ALA A 190 -2.93 -12.00 22.30
N PRO A 191 -3.70 -10.97 21.92
CA PRO A 191 -4.50 -10.99 20.69
C PRO A 191 -3.69 -10.59 19.44
N ASN A 192 -2.51 -9.99 19.60
CA ASN A 192 -1.69 -9.51 18.48
C ASN A 192 -0.81 -10.63 17.92
N LEU A 193 -0.64 -10.64 16.60
CA LEU A 193 0.15 -11.66 15.90
C LEU A 193 1.24 -11.01 15.04
N LEU A 194 2.47 -11.47 15.26
CA LEU A 194 3.67 -11.12 14.51
C LEU A 194 4.13 -12.34 13.71
N LEU A 195 4.20 -12.22 12.38
CA LEU A 195 4.56 -13.31 11.49
C LEU A 195 5.94 -13.09 10.90
N TYR A 196 6.88 -14.02 11.10
CA TYR A 196 8.23 -13.94 10.55
C TYR A 196 8.36 -14.75 9.26
N LEU A 197 8.49 -14.05 8.14
CA LEU A 197 8.79 -14.63 6.83
C LEU A 197 10.27 -14.50 6.46
N SER A 198 11.14 -14.13 7.41
CA SER A 198 12.57 -13.86 7.17
C SER A 198 13.38 -15.01 6.58
N ARG A 199 12.88 -16.25 6.68
CA ARG A 199 13.55 -17.42 6.08
C ARG A 199 12.98 -17.80 4.71
N LEU A 200 11.83 -17.24 4.33
CA LEU A 200 11.18 -17.55 3.07
C LEU A 200 11.73 -16.65 1.96
N THR A 201 12.37 -17.25 0.97
CA THR A 201 12.78 -16.55 -0.26
C THR A 201 11.66 -16.51 -1.30
N TYR A 202 10.72 -17.45 -1.21
CA TYR A 202 9.60 -17.58 -2.14
C TYR A 202 8.34 -18.04 -1.40
N ILE A 203 7.17 -17.55 -1.83
CA ILE A 203 5.87 -17.97 -1.32
C ILE A 203 4.94 -18.34 -2.48
N ASN A 204 4.30 -19.50 -2.38
CA ASN A 204 3.28 -19.95 -3.33
C ASN A 204 1.89 -19.46 -2.88
N SER A 205 0.87 -19.64 -3.75
CA SER A 205 -0.51 -19.26 -3.45
C SER A 205 -1.08 -19.96 -2.22
N GLY A 206 -0.68 -21.20 -1.97
CA GLY A 206 -1.10 -21.95 -0.79
C GLY A 206 -0.64 -21.28 0.51
N VAL A 207 0.65 -20.91 0.59
CA VAL A 207 1.21 -20.20 1.76
C VAL A 207 0.45 -18.90 1.97
N VAL A 208 0.22 -18.10 0.92
CA VAL A 208 -0.57 -16.86 1.01
C VAL A 208 -1.97 -17.11 1.58
N ALA A 209 -2.67 -18.14 1.10
CA ALA A 209 -3.99 -18.51 1.62
C ALA A 209 -3.93 -18.89 3.11
N GLY A 210 -2.88 -19.61 3.53
CA GLY A 210 -2.60 -19.90 4.93
C GLY A 210 -2.41 -18.63 5.78
N LEU A 211 -1.61 -17.68 5.29
CA LEU A 211 -1.39 -16.40 5.97
C LEU A 211 -2.68 -15.59 6.12
N VAL A 212 -3.55 -15.60 5.10
CA VAL A 212 -4.87 -14.96 5.16
C VAL A 212 -5.75 -15.59 6.25
N ARG A 213 -5.69 -16.90 6.47
CA ARG A 213 -6.44 -17.57 7.55
C ARG A 213 -5.92 -17.15 8.93
N LEU A 214 -4.61 -17.08 9.13
CA LEU A 214 -3.99 -16.56 10.35
C LEU A 214 -4.41 -15.10 10.63
N TRP A 215 -4.39 -14.25 9.60
CA TRP A 215 -4.87 -12.88 9.71
C TRP A 215 -6.35 -12.82 10.12
N LYS A 216 -7.23 -13.62 9.50
CA LYS A 216 -8.65 -13.70 9.89
C LYS A 216 -8.84 -14.16 11.33
N ALA A 217 -8.07 -15.13 11.80
CA ALA A 217 -8.09 -15.56 13.20
C ALA A 217 -7.68 -14.42 14.15
N THR A 218 -6.69 -13.62 13.76
CA THR A 218 -6.26 -12.42 14.50
C THR A 218 -7.36 -11.37 14.56
N GLN A 219 -8.05 -11.12 13.45
CA GLN A 219 -9.17 -10.17 13.36
C GLN A 219 -10.37 -10.57 14.24
N LYS A 220 -10.69 -11.87 14.31
CA LYS A 220 -11.75 -12.38 15.21
C LYS A 220 -11.49 -12.01 16.68
N ARG A 221 -10.22 -11.90 17.08
CA ARG A 221 -9.79 -11.51 18.43
C ARG A 221 -9.56 -10.00 18.60
N GLN A 222 -9.92 -9.19 17.60
CA GLN A 222 -9.66 -7.74 17.56
C GLN A 222 -8.16 -7.40 17.72
N GLY A 223 -7.28 -8.30 17.28
CA GLY A 223 -5.84 -8.13 17.33
C GLY A 223 -5.27 -7.39 16.12
N GLN A 224 -4.03 -6.91 16.27
CA GLN A 224 -3.22 -6.39 15.17
C GLN A 224 -2.38 -7.50 14.54
N PHE A 225 -2.17 -7.41 13.22
CA PHE A 225 -1.42 -8.38 12.43
C PHE A 225 -0.30 -7.69 11.67
N SER A 226 0.94 -8.10 11.91
CA SER A 226 2.12 -7.56 11.24
C SER A 226 3.02 -8.69 10.74
N VAL A 227 3.68 -8.44 9.61
CA VAL A 227 4.47 -9.42 8.87
C VAL A 227 5.88 -8.88 8.67
N VAL A 228 6.89 -9.65 9.05
CA VAL A 228 8.31 -9.36 8.79
C VAL A 228 8.72 -10.08 7.51
N SER A 229 9.07 -9.34 6.47
CA SER A 229 9.44 -9.87 5.16
C SER A 229 10.64 -9.12 4.57
N PRO A 230 11.88 -9.49 4.92
CA PRO A 230 13.09 -8.84 4.42
C PRO A 230 13.38 -9.18 2.95
N HIS A 231 12.80 -10.25 2.41
CA HIS A 231 13.03 -10.68 1.02
C HIS A 231 12.08 -9.95 0.07
N GLU A 232 12.65 -9.25 -0.91
CA GLU A 232 11.91 -8.43 -1.88
C GLU A 232 10.89 -9.24 -2.70
N ASP A 233 11.21 -10.49 -3.05
CA ASP A 233 10.32 -11.37 -3.81
C ASP A 233 9.03 -11.68 -3.04
N VAL A 234 9.16 -12.06 -1.76
CA VAL A 234 8.03 -12.33 -0.87
C VAL A 234 7.22 -11.05 -0.64
N THR A 235 7.89 -9.94 -0.37
CA THR A 235 7.25 -8.63 -0.18
C THR A 235 6.50 -8.18 -1.43
N SER A 236 7.05 -8.40 -2.62
CA SER A 236 6.43 -8.07 -3.90
C SER A 236 5.19 -8.91 -4.16
N VAL A 237 5.22 -10.21 -3.82
CA VAL A 237 4.04 -11.08 -3.91
C VAL A 237 2.93 -10.58 -2.96
N LEU A 238 3.27 -10.25 -1.71
CA LEU A 238 2.31 -9.72 -0.73
C LEU A 238 1.73 -8.35 -1.10
N LYS A 239 2.55 -7.47 -1.70
CA LYS A 239 2.09 -6.17 -2.21
C LYS A 239 1.16 -6.35 -3.42
N THR A 240 1.54 -7.23 -4.35
CA THR A 240 0.79 -7.47 -5.59
C THR A 240 -0.56 -8.14 -5.33
N SER A 241 -0.68 -8.95 -4.27
CA SER A 241 -1.96 -9.53 -3.84
C SER A 241 -2.86 -8.54 -3.10
N GLY A 242 -2.44 -7.28 -2.92
CA GLY A 242 -3.21 -6.24 -2.24
C GLY A 242 -3.19 -6.35 -0.71
N LEU A 243 -2.46 -7.32 -0.15
CA LEU A 243 -2.41 -7.57 1.30
C LEU A 243 -1.70 -6.44 2.05
N ALA A 244 -0.78 -5.73 1.39
CA ALA A 244 -0.12 -4.54 1.94
C ALA A 244 -1.09 -3.39 2.31
N ARG A 245 -2.35 -3.40 1.83
CA ARG A 245 -3.36 -2.42 2.24
C ARG A 245 -3.94 -2.70 3.62
N VAL A 246 -3.88 -3.95 4.06
CA VAL A 246 -4.57 -4.43 5.27
C VAL A 246 -3.57 -4.92 6.32
N TRP A 247 -2.37 -5.32 5.90
CA TRP A 247 -1.31 -5.83 6.76
C TRP A 247 -0.17 -4.83 6.85
N THR A 248 0.43 -4.70 8.03
CA THR A 248 1.68 -3.97 8.17
C THR A 248 2.84 -4.89 7.86
N ILE A 249 3.45 -4.71 6.68
CA ILE A 249 4.61 -5.46 6.21
C ILE A 249 5.85 -4.60 6.43
N THR A 250 6.82 -5.10 7.19
CA THR A 250 8.07 -4.41 7.51
C THR A 250 9.26 -5.33 7.24
N ASP A 251 10.46 -4.74 7.13
CA ASP A 251 11.66 -5.51 6.81
C ASP A 251 12.27 -6.14 8.06
N THR A 252 12.11 -5.47 9.22
CA THR A 252 12.70 -5.89 10.50
C THR A 252 11.65 -6.31 11.54
N ARG A 253 12.09 -7.13 12.52
CA ARG A 253 11.27 -7.59 13.65
C ARG A 253 10.88 -6.43 14.56
N GLU A 254 11.80 -5.50 14.76
CA GLU A 254 11.66 -4.35 15.65
C GLU A 254 10.60 -3.39 15.12
N GLU A 255 10.61 -3.08 13.82
CA GLU A 255 9.61 -2.25 13.16
C GLU A 255 8.23 -2.90 13.19
N ALA A 256 8.15 -4.21 12.99
CA ALA A 256 6.89 -4.94 13.06
C ALA A 256 6.30 -4.93 14.46
N ALA A 257 7.13 -5.17 15.48
CA ALA A 257 6.73 -5.07 16.89
C ALA A 257 6.34 -3.63 17.27
N TYR A 258 6.98 -2.63 16.68
CA TYR A 258 6.59 -1.24 16.82
C TYR A 258 5.22 -0.97 16.18
N ALA A 259 4.97 -1.46 14.96
CA ALA A 259 3.71 -1.32 14.24
C ALA A 259 2.53 -2.00 14.96
N LEU A 260 2.78 -3.13 15.62
CA LEU A 260 1.81 -3.80 16.48
C LEU A 260 1.46 -2.97 17.75
N GLY A 261 2.20 -1.89 18.04
CA GLY A 261 2.03 -1.06 19.23
C GLY A 261 2.44 -1.74 20.53
N VAL A 262 3.24 -2.81 20.44
CA VAL A 262 3.63 -3.67 21.57
C VAL A 262 5.06 -3.44 22.04
N SER A 263 5.93 -2.84 21.20
CA SER A 263 7.29 -2.51 21.59
C SER A 263 7.31 -1.47 22.72
N GLU A 264 8.29 -1.56 23.62
CA GLU A 264 8.44 -0.58 24.70
C GLU A 264 8.64 0.83 24.13
N SER A 265 9.40 0.94 23.05
CA SER A 265 9.60 2.18 22.29
C SER A 265 8.28 2.74 21.75
N ALA A 266 7.40 1.91 21.17
CA ALA A 266 6.09 2.36 20.69
C ALA A 266 5.19 2.84 21.82
N LEU A 267 5.26 2.18 22.99
CA LEU A 267 4.48 2.62 24.15
C LEU A 267 5.02 3.91 24.75
N VAL A 268 6.34 4.05 24.87
CA VAL A 268 6.98 5.27 25.32
C VAL A 268 6.61 6.40 24.36
N GLU A 269 6.73 6.19 23.06
CA GLU A 269 6.37 7.20 22.07
C GLU A 269 4.88 7.54 22.10
N LYS A 270 3.98 6.56 22.23
CA LYS A 270 2.54 6.81 22.39
C LYS A 270 2.23 7.60 23.66
N ARG A 271 2.94 7.30 24.75
CA ARG A 271 2.81 8.01 26.04
C ARG A 271 3.36 9.44 25.92
N GLU A 272 4.52 9.62 25.30
CA GLU A 272 5.12 10.92 25.02
C GLU A 272 4.22 11.80 24.14
N ARG A 273 3.70 11.26 23.03
CA ARG A 273 2.75 11.96 22.15
C ARG A 273 1.51 12.41 22.92
N THR A 274 0.95 11.52 23.74
CA THR A 274 -0.22 11.85 24.58
C THR A 274 0.12 12.90 25.63
N LEU A 275 1.31 12.84 26.23
CA LEU A 275 1.78 13.85 27.18
C LEU A 275 1.94 15.22 26.51
N LEU A 276 2.54 15.29 25.32
CA LEU A 276 2.74 16.54 24.58
C LEU A 276 1.41 17.27 24.30
N VAL A 277 0.37 16.56 23.87
CA VAL A 277 -0.97 17.15 23.69
C VAL A 277 -1.58 17.55 25.03
N SER A 278 -1.47 16.69 26.04
CA SER A 278 -2.06 16.94 27.35
C SER A 278 -1.45 18.15 28.07
N VAL A 279 -0.20 18.53 27.74
CA VAL A 279 0.49 19.70 28.31
C VAL A 279 0.26 20.94 27.45
N SER A 280 0.34 20.84 26.13
CA SER A 280 0.23 22.01 25.23
C SER A 280 -1.16 22.67 25.30
N VAL A 281 -2.23 21.89 25.32
CA VAL A 281 -3.61 22.42 25.36
C VAL A 281 -3.88 23.24 26.63
N PRO A 282 -3.71 22.74 27.86
CA PRO A 282 -3.97 23.54 29.07
C PRO A 282 -3.02 24.73 29.17
N PHE A 283 -1.76 24.62 28.74
CA PHE A 283 -0.85 25.77 28.77
C PHE A 283 -1.33 26.88 27.84
N SER A 284 -1.84 26.55 26.65
CA SER A 284 -2.43 27.53 25.73
C SER A 284 -3.67 28.21 26.33
N ILE A 285 -4.51 27.45 27.05
CA ILE A 285 -5.71 27.97 27.72
C ILE A 285 -5.32 28.91 28.87
N VAL A 286 -4.39 28.49 29.75
CA VAL A 286 -3.94 29.32 30.87
C VAL A 286 -3.23 30.58 30.37
N ALA A 287 -2.43 30.48 29.31
CA ALA A 287 -1.80 31.63 28.67
C ALA A 287 -2.84 32.63 28.14
N ALA A 288 -3.93 32.15 27.53
CA ALA A 288 -5.03 32.99 27.06
C ALA A 288 -5.82 33.62 28.23
N LEU A 289 -6.11 32.86 29.30
CA LEU A 289 -6.77 33.36 30.50
C LEU A 289 -5.94 34.43 31.22
N ALA A 290 -4.61 34.30 31.20
CA ALA A 290 -3.69 35.28 31.78
C ALA A 290 -3.74 36.66 31.09
N LEU A 291 -4.26 36.73 29.85
CA LEU A 291 -4.50 38.01 29.16
C LEU A 291 -5.78 38.73 29.61
N ILE A 292 -6.75 38.03 30.22
CA ILE A 292 -8.03 38.65 30.61
C ILE A 292 -7.84 39.82 31.59
N PRO A 293 -7.04 39.70 32.68
CA PRO A 293 -6.80 40.83 33.59
C PRO A 293 -6.14 42.03 32.90
N MET A 294 -5.31 41.78 31.88
CA MET A 294 -4.66 42.83 31.08
C MET A 294 -5.69 43.63 30.28
N PHE A 295 -6.69 42.97 29.69
CA PHE A 295 -7.79 43.65 29.00
C PHE A 295 -8.74 44.38 29.96
N LEU A 296 -8.92 43.87 31.17
CA LEU A 296 -9.78 44.48 32.19
C LEU A 296 -9.12 45.65 32.95
N LYS A 297 -7.86 46.01 32.63
CA LYS A 297 -7.08 47.06 33.31
C LYS A 297 -7.04 46.89 34.84
N ARG A 298 -7.13 45.66 35.35
CA ARG A 298 -6.99 45.33 36.78
C ARG A 298 -5.55 44.94 37.07
N GLU A 299 -4.68 45.94 37.12
CA GLU A 299 -3.22 45.75 37.29
C GLU A 299 -2.84 45.22 38.68
N THR A 300 -3.72 45.28 39.68
CA THR A 300 -3.40 44.99 41.09
C THR A 300 -3.76 43.59 41.59
N VAL A 301 -4.44 42.75 40.80
CA VAL A 301 -5.05 41.50 41.32
C VAL A 301 -4.10 40.29 41.27
N LEU A 302 -2.99 40.36 40.54
CA LEU A 302 -1.98 39.29 40.49
C LEU A 302 -0.60 39.89 40.76
N GLY A 303 -0.07 39.69 41.97
CA GLY A 303 1.26 40.16 42.39
C GLY A 303 2.45 39.56 41.63
N VAL A 304 2.19 38.66 40.67
CA VAL A 304 3.16 38.15 39.72
C VAL A 304 2.87 38.82 38.37
N ASN A 305 3.91 39.35 37.70
CA ASN A 305 3.80 39.94 36.36
C ASN A 305 3.03 39.01 35.41
N SER A 306 1.74 39.26 35.23
CA SER A 306 0.84 38.48 34.37
C SER A 306 1.36 38.39 32.93
N GLN A 307 2.07 39.44 32.49
CA GLN A 307 2.81 39.49 31.24
C GLN A 307 3.92 38.43 31.14
N LEU A 308 4.68 38.23 32.21
CA LEU A 308 5.74 37.21 32.26
C LEU A 308 5.13 35.81 32.24
N ALA A 309 4.05 35.59 33.00
CA ALA A 309 3.34 34.31 33.01
C ALA A 309 2.74 33.97 31.64
N ALA A 310 2.09 34.93 30.98
CA ALA A 310 1.53 34.74 29.63
C ALA A 310 2.63 34.47 28.59
N LEU A 311 3.79 35.14 28.69
CA LEU A 311 4.93 34.93 27.80
C LEU A 311 5.53 33.53 27.96
N LEU A 312 5.77 33.09 29.20
CA LEU A 312 6.36 31.78 29.49
C LEU A 312 5.42 30.65 29.10
N LEU A 313 4.15 30.74 29.47
CA LEU A 313 3.17 29.71 29.13
C LEU A 313 2.85 29.69 27.62
N GLY A 314 2.76 30.85 26.98
CA GLY A 314 2.54 30.96 25.54
C GLY A 314 3.69 30.38 24.72
N SER A 315 4.94 30.64 25.11
CA SER A 315 6.13 30.07 24.44
C SER A 315 6.26 28.56 24.67
N ALA A 316 5.99 28.08 25.89
CA ALA A 316 5.96 26.65 26.19
C ALA A 316 4.85 25.91 25.42
N ALA A 317 3.65 26.49 25.34
CA ALA A 317 2.54 25.95 24.55
C ALA A 317 2.85 25.94 23.04
N LEU A 318 3.50 26.99 22.53
CA LEU A 318 3.91 27.07 21.13
C LEU A 318 4.91 25.97 20.77
N THR A 319 5.99 25.83 21.54
CA THR A 319 7.04 24.83 21.27
C THR A 319 6.52 23.40 21.38
N THR A 320 5.79 23.08 22.45
CA THR A 320 5.18 21.75 22.63
C THR A 320 4.11 21.47 21.58
N GLY A 321 3.29 22.45 21.23
CA GLY A 321 2.28 22.35 20.19
C GLY A 321 2.87 22.13 18.79
N LEU A 322 4.01 22.76 18.47
CA LEU A 322 4.69 22.58 17.18
C LEU A 322 5.26 21.16 17.04
N ILE A 323 5.87 20.64 18.11
CA ILE A 323 6.39 19.26 18.14
C ILE A 323 5.24 18.26 17.99
N ALA A 324 4.11 18.49 18.67
CA ALA A 324 2.92 17.65 18.55
C ALA A 324 2.32 17.72 17.13
N LEU A 325 2.30 18.90 16.50
CA LEU A 325 1.79 19.09 15.14
C LEU A 325 2.56 18.26 14.09
N ILE A 326 3.87 18.12 14.27
CA ILE A 326 4.74 17.36 13.35
C ILE A 326 4.58 15.84 13.57
N LYS A 327 4.44 15.41 14.83
CA LYS A 327 4.46 13.98 15.20
C LYS A 327 3.08 13.30 15.19
N GLU A 328 1.99 14.05 15.19
CA GLU A 328 0.65 13.48 15.36
C GLU A 328 -0.22 13.53 14.10
N ASP A 329 -1.15 12.57 14.01
CA ASP A 329 -2.18 12.47 12.98
C ASP A 329 -3.60 12.64 13.56
N GLY A 330 -4.55 12.94 12.68
CA GLY A 330 -5.99 12.94 13.00
C GLY A 330 -6.45 14.12 13.87
N ILE A 331 -7.34 13.85 14.84
CA ILE A 331 -7.98 14.88 15.70
C ILE A 331 -6.95 15.58 16.58
N ARG A 332 -5.94 14.85 17.07
CA ARG A 332 -4.94 15.43 17.98
C ARG A 332 -4.07 16.47 17.27
N ARG A 333 -3.72 16.23 16.00
CA ARG A 333 -3.08 17.23 15.13
C ARG A 333 -3.89 18.52 15.03
N LYS A 334 -5.23 18.43 14.92
CA LYS A 334 -6.11 19.60 14.88
C LYS A 334 -6.12 20.35 16.21
N LEU A 335 -6.11 19.65 17.35
CA LEU A 335 -6.01 20.27 18.68
C LEU A 335 -4.67 20.97 18.88
N SER A 336 -3.57 20.33 18.50
CA SER A 336 -2.22 20.91 18.54
C SER A 336 -2.11 22.14 17.63
N ALA A 337 -2.72 22.11 16.44
CA ALA A 337 -2.83 23.28 15.57
C ALA A 337 -3.56 24.46 16.24
N GLY A 338 -4.68 24.17 16.92
CA GLY A 338 -5.43 25.16 17.69
C GLY A 338 -4.59 25.78 18.82
N ALA A 339 -3.87 24.96 19.58
CA ALA A 339 -2.99 25.41 20.65
C ALA A 339 -1.84 26.30 20.13
N VAL A 340 -1.25 25.95 18.98
CA VAL A 340 -0.22 26.75 18.30
C VAL A 340 -0.78 28.10 17.87
N LEU A 341 -1.95 28.14 17.22
CA LEU A 341 -2.59 29.39 16.78
C LEU A 341 -2.94 30.30 17.98
N MET A 342 -3.50 29.73 19.04
CA MET A 342 -3.78 30.45 20.28
C MET A 342 -2.51 31.04 20.89
N SER A 343 -1.42 30.26 20.92
CA SER A 343 -0.13 30.72 21.45
C SER A 343 0.47 31.84 20.62
N ILE A 344 0.37 31.77 19.28
CA ILE A 344 0.78 32.86 18.38
C ILE A 344 -0.04 34.12 18.64
N MET A 345 -1.36 34.01 18.81
CA MET A 345 -2.21 35.15 19.13
C MET A 345 -1.84 35.80 20.46
N VAL A 346 -1.58 34.99 21.50
CA VAL A 346 -1.14 35.48 22.82
C VAL A 346 0.19 36.22 22.71
N LEU A 347 1.19 35.61 22.06
CA LEU A 347 2.52 36.21 21.89
C LEU A 347 2.48 37.47 21.03
N SER A 348 1.71 37.46 19.95
CA SER A 348 1.49 38.64 19.10
C SER A 348 0.89 39.79 19.91
N THR A 349 -0.10 39.51 20.76
CA THR A 349 -0.72 40.53 21.63
C THR A 349 0.28 41.13 22.63
N LEU A 350 1.23 40.33 23.13
CA LEU A 350 2.28 40.80 24.04
C LEU A 350 3.34 41.65 23.32
N VAL A 351 3.76 41.25 22.11
CA VAL A 351 4.76 41.96 21.30
C VAL A 351 4.21 43.28 20.77
N PHE A 352 3.00 43.25 20.20
CA PHE A 352 2.32 44.42 19.64
C PHE A 352 1.48 45.11 20.70
N ARG A 353 2.10 45.55 21.80
CA ARG A 353 1.47 46.31 22.89
C ARG A 353 0.55 47.46 22.40
N GLY A 354 0.72 47.92 21.16
CA GLY A 354 -0.28 48.64 20.37
C GLY A 354 -1.23 47.71 19.61
N ASN A 355 -2.34 47.36 20.26
CA ASN A 355 -3.60 46.84 19.71
C ASN A 355 -3.54 46.19 18.31
N PRO A 356 -3.39 44.85 18.17
CA PRO A 356 -3.28 44.19 16.85
C PRO A 356 -4.49 44.42 15.93
N ILE A 357 -5.64 44.81 16.50
CA ILE A 357 -6.85 45.20 15.74
C ILE A 357 -6.61 46.48 14.93
N SER A 358 -5.70 47.37 15.34
CA SER A 358 -5.41 48.60 14.59
C SER A 358 -4.73 48.34 13.25
N ILE A 359 -3.95 47.25 13.11
CA ILE A 359 -3.32 46.87 11.85
C ILE A 359 -4.38 46.37 10.86
N PHE A 360 -5.33 45.56 11.33
CA PHE A 360 -6.47 45.14 10.50
C PHE A 360 -7.37 46.32 10.12
N ARG A 361 -7.56 47.29 11.03
CA ARG A 361 -8.28 48.55 10.74
C ARG A 361 -7.55 49.39 9.69
N SER A 362 -6.23 49.53 9.79
CA SER A 362 -5.44 50.26 8.78
C SER A 362 -5.47 49.58 7.42
N LEU A 363 -5.56 48.25 7.35
CA LEU A 363 -5.71 47.53 6.09
C LEU A 363 -7.10 47.71 5.47
N GLN A 364 -8.14 47.90 6.30
CA GLN A 364 -9.49 48.19 5.84
C GLN A 364 -9.63 49.63 5.29
N ASP A 365 -8.87 50.57 5.86
CA ASP A 365 -8.77 51.95 5.34
C ASP A 365 -7.97 52.04 4.02
N PHE A 366 -7.23 51.00 3.66
CA PHE A 366 -6.50 50.90 2.38
C PHE A 366 -7.34 50.37 1.22
N VAL A 367 -8.63 50.06 1.41
CA VAL A 367 -9.54 49.80 0.29
C VAL A 367 -9.80 51.14 -0.42
N PRO A 368 -9.25 51.38 -1.62
CA PRO A 368 -9.40 52.67 -2.29
C PRO A 368 -10.90 52.90 -2.52
N LYS A 369 -11.42 54.00 -1.96
CA LYS A 369 -12.74 54.51 -2.32
C LYS A 369 -12.77 54.62 -3.84
N GLN A 370 -13.53 53.74 -4.49
CA GLN A 370 -13.85 53.88 -5.90
C GLN A 370 -14.48 55.27 -6.09
N GLU A 371 -13.67 56.17 -6.60
CA GLU A 371 -14.04 57.53 -6.93
C GLU A 371 -15.11 57.46 -8.01
N LYS A 372 -16.35 57.76 -7.62
CA LYS A 372 -17.50 57.77 -8.53
C LYS A 372 -17.19 58.78 -9.64
N ALA A 373 -16.93 58.26 -10.84
CA ALA A 373 -16.76 59.04 -12.06
C ALA A 373 -17.94 60.00 -12.23
N SER A 374 -17.63 61.29 -12.15
CA SER A 374 -18.56 62.40 -12.38
C SER A 374 -19.04 62.38 -13.82
N THR A 375 -20.36 62.27 -13.98
CA THR A 375 -21.11 62.35 -15.23
C THR A 375 -20.92 63.71 -15.90
N VAL A 376 -20.28 63.71 -17.07
CA VAL A 376 -20.11 64.86 -17.95
C VAL A 376 -21.46 65.24 -18.57
N LYS A 377 -21.88 66.51 -18.43
CA LYS A 377 -23.05 67.08 -19.11
C LYS A 377 -22.75 67.33 -20.60
N PRO A 378 -23.69 67.03 -21.52
CA PRO A 378 -23.51 67.35 -22.93
C PRO A 378 -23.80 68.84 -23.19
N VAL A 379 -22.88 69.50 -23.91
CA VAL A 379 -23.05 70.85 -24.44
C VAL A 379 -23.83 70.76 -25.75
N SER A 380 -24.96 71.48 -25.81
CA SER A 380 -25.77 71.68 -27.00
C SER A 380 -25.10 72.70 -27.92
N ALA A 381 -24.96 72.38 -29.20
CA ALA A 381 -24.63 73.34 -30.25
C ALA A 381 -25.79 73.41 -31.27
N LYS A 382 -26.13 74.66 -31.59
CA LYS A 382 -27.11 75.10 -32.59
C LYS A 382 -26.59 74.94 -34.01
#